data_AF-A0A1I7TPS2-F1
#
_entry.id   AF-A0A1I7TPS2-F1
#
_cell.length_a   1.000
_cell.length_b   1.000
_cell.length_c   1.000
_cell.angle_alpha   90.00
_cell.angle_beta   90.00
_cell.angle_gamma   90.00
#
_symmetry.space_group_name_H-M   'P 1'
#
loop_
_entity.id
_entity.type
_entity.pdbx_description
1 polymer ?
#
loop_
_entity_poly.entity_id
_entity_poly.type
_entity_poly.pdbx_seq_one_letter_code
_entity_poly.pdbx_strand_id
1 'polypeptide(L)'
;MHDCMMRARSVVKFVANTDLDDLAVSSNLNISDSLEMISKRHPNAAQFKIDWILSHQPQHWDSIQNAKNLNFDLQSVRVLKVENIRWDYRVSKKMFHRPERVIHFDMHTVYRNELGNDEENQHTTIEMFDNPDLYFLHLRRFERHLLHPLPVEYNNNFNHSLLMRMNTKMLDQFTKRIEGTEFAEYSFNPWAMEARQTMRDLEQCRREAFGTILDDQNQICQQSSAGCEGMLTAGVNFIKTTQTWTNVAHKALFNSYVEKAKSFSLF
;
A
#
# COMPACT_ATOMS: atom_id res chain seq x y z
N MET A 1 -1.86 17.01 0.35
CA MET A 1 -0.95 16.00 -0.24
C MET A 1 0.09 16.58 -1.20
N HIS A 2 -0.18 17.70 -1.90
CA HIS A 2 0.83 18.42 -2.70
C HIS A 2 2.12 18.76 -1.93
N ASP A 3 2.00 19.09 -0.64
CA ASP A 3 3.13 19.53 0.20
C ASP A 3 4.27 18.50 0.30
N CYS A 4 3.95 17.21 0.46
CA CYS A 4 4.97 16.16 0.60
C CYS A 4 5.83 16.02 -0.67
N MET A 5 5.22 16.04 -1.85
CA MET A 5 5.95 15.93 -3.12
C MET A 5 6.74 17.21 -3.40
N MET A 6 6.17 18.39 -3.11
CA MET A 6 6.88 19.66 -3.29
C MET A 6 8.11 19.76 -2.38
N ARG A 7 8.02 19.30 -1.13
CA ARG A 7 9.17 19.22 -0.21
C ARG A 7 10.19 18.15 -0.62
N ALA A 8 9.74 17.11 -1.32
CA ALA A 8 10.61 16.04 -1.80
C ALA A 8 11.44 16.44 -3.02
N ARG A 9 11.03 17.49 -3.74
CA ARG A 9 11.80 18.05 -4.86
C ARG A 9 13.20 18.45 -4.39
N SER A 10 14.19 18.08 -5.17
CA SER A 10 15.63 18.28 -4.93
C SER A 10 16.20 17.58 -3.70
N VAL A 11 15.39 16.87 -2.92
CA VAL A 11 15.81 16.17 -1.70
C VAL A 11 15.86 14.66 -1.91
N VAL A 12 14.86 14.10 -2.59
CA VAL A 12 14.79 12.66 -2.87
C VAL A 12 14.54 12.40 -4.35
N LYS A 13 15.11 11.29 -4.85
CA LYS A 13 15.01 10.94 -6.26
C LYS A 13 13.66 10.32 -6.64
N PHE A 14 13.08 9.55 -5.72
CA PHE A 14 11.83 8.85 -5.92
C PHE A 14 10.91 9.02 -4.70
N VAL A 15 9.61 9.15 -4.94
CA VAL A 15 8.56 9.19 -3.91
C VAL A 15 7.44 8.26 -4.31
N ALA A 16 6.90 7.50 -3.39
CA ALA A 16 5.64 6.78 -3.56
C ALA A 16 4.67 7.19 -2.46
N ASN A 17 3.40 7.32 -2.83
CA ASN A 17 2.31 7.42 -1.87
C ASN A 17 1.81 6.00 -1.62
N THR A 18 1.97 5.52 -0.40
CA THR A 18 1.69 4.13 -0.03
C THR A 18 0.78 4.14 1.19
N ASP A 19 -0.15 3.19 1.24
CA ASP A 19 -0.88 2.92 2.48
C ASP A 19 0.07 2.26 3.49
N LEU A 20 -0.27 2.28 4.78
CA LEU A 20 0.58 1.67 5.81
C LEU A 20 0.68 0.14 5.67
N ASP A 21 -0.25 -0.47 4.96
CA ASP A 21 -0.27 -1.89 4.61
C ASP A 21 0.26 -2.17 3.19
N ASP A 22 0.83 -1.18 2.50
CA ASP A 22 1.54 -1.41 1.24
C ASP A 22 3.05 -1.60 1.47
N LEU A 23 3.59 -2.68 0.92
CA LEU A 23 5.02 -2.97 0.96
C LEU A 23 5.58 -3.05 -0.45
N ALA A 24 6.43 -2.11 -0.83
CA ALA A 24 7.16 -2.20 -2.07
C ALA A 24 8.15 -3.38 -2.03
N VAL A 25 8.13 -4.22 -3.07
CA VAL A 25 8.98 -5.40 -3.19
C VAL A 25 9.81 -5.29 -4.44
N SER A 26 11.10 -5.59 -4.33
CA SER A 26 12.05 -5.57 -5.43
C SER A 26 12.94 -6.82 -5.42
N SER A 27 13.26 -7.42 -6.57
CA SER A 27 14.03 -8.68 -6.66
C SER A 27 15.44 -8.61 -6.07
N ASN A 28 16.07 -7.43 -6.18
CA ASN A 28 17.37 -7.14 -5.56
C ASN A 28 17.27 -6.77 -4.07
N LEU A 29 16.08 -6.79 -3.47
CA LEU A 29 15.81 -6.35 -2.09
C LEU A 29 16.21 -4.89 -1.83
N ASN A 30 16.36 -4.09 -2.89
CA ASN A 30 16.65 -2.66 -2.84
C ASN A 30 15.87 -1.92 -3.93
N ILE A 31 14.72 -1.39 -3.54
CA ILE A 31 13.82 -0.64 -4.44
C ILE A 31 14.53 0.55 -5.09
N SER A 32 15.40 1.24 -4.35
CA SER A 32 16.13 2.41 -4.89
C SER A 32 17.02 2.03 -6.07
N ASP A 33 17.76 0.93 -5.96
CA ASP A 33 18.66 0.46 -7.03
C ASP A 33 17.87 0.01 -8.26
N SER A 34 16.72 -0.65 -8.05
CA SER A 34 15.83 -1.04 -9.15
C SER A 34 15.25 0.17 -9.87
N LEU A 35 14.72 1.14 -9.12
CA LEU A 35 14.21 2.37 -9.68
C LEU A 35 15.32 3.17 -10.38
N GLU A 36 16.55 3.17 -9.85
CA GLU A 36 17.71 3.79 -10.48
C GLU A 36 18.01 3.18 -11.85
N MET A 37 18.09 1.85 -11.92
CA MET A 37 18.33 1.12 -13.17
C MET A 37 17.25 1.40 -14.21
N ILE A 38 15.98 1.36 -13.79
CA ILE A 38 14.83 1.69 -14.66
C ILE A 38 14.93 3.16 -15.09
N SER A 39 15.35 4.04 -14.18
CA SER A 39 15.39 5.48 -14.43
C SER A 39 16.39 5.88 -15.52
N LYS A 40 17.49 5.13 -15.63
CA LYS A 40 18.51 5.30 -16.67
C LYS A 40 18.00 4.84 -18.03
N ARG A 41 17.20 3.76 -18.07
CA ARG A 41 16.57 3.26 -19.31
C ARG A 41 15.45 4.19 -19.80
N HIS A 42 14.78 4.87 -18.89
CA HIS A 42 13.69 5.81 -19.20
C HIS A 42 14.03 7.21 -18.67
N PRO A 43 15.00 7.91 -19.28
CA PRO A 43 15.50 9.18 -18.77
C PRO A 43 14.45 10.29 -18.78
N ASN A 44 13.35 10.16 -19.53
CA ASN A 44 12.27 11.15 -19.59
C ASN A 44 11.04 10.78 -18.75
N ALA A 45 11.09 9.69 -17.97
CA ALA A 45 9.97 9.28 -17.12
C ALA A 45 9.82 10.20 -15.91
N ALA A 46 8.63 10.78 -15.72
CA ALA A 46 8.22 11.40 -14.45
C ALA A 46 7.73 10.36 -13.45
N GLN A 47 7.15 9.26 -13.95
CA GLN A 47 6.41 8.32 -13.13
C GLN A 47 6.64 6.88 -13.60
N PHE A 48 6.62 5.96 -12.65
CA PHE A 48 6.62 4.52 -12.89
C PHE A 48 5.35 3.95 -12.26
N LYS A 49 4.41 3.52 -13.10
CA LYS A 49 3.21 2.79 -12.69
C LYS A 49 3.58 1.33 -12.50
N ILE A 50 3.29 0.81 -11.32
CA ILE A 50 3.71 -0.51 -10.89
C ILE A 50 2.47 -1.30 -10.47
N ASP A 51 2.54 -2.59 -10.77
CA ASP A 51 1.55 -3.55 -10.31
C ASP A 51 1.56 -3.72 -8.80
N TRP A 52 0.41 -4.12 -8.29
CA TRP A 52 0.24 -4.50 -6.91
C TRP A 52 -0.38 -5.89 -6.82
N ILE A 53 -0.16 -6.55 -5.69
CA ILE A 53 -0.62 -7.90 -5.37
C ILE A 53 -1.40 -7.83 -4.07
N LEU A 54 -2.67 -8.25 -4.10
CA LEU A 54 -3.48 -8.37 -2.88
C LEU A 54 -3.10 -9.65 -2.14
N SER A 55 -2.86 -9.51 -0.85
CA SER A 55 -2.56 -10.64 0.01
C SER A 55 -3.31 -10.56 1.33
N HIS A 56 -3.55 -11.73 1.92
CA HIS A 56 -4.01 -11.85 3.30
C HIS A 56 -2.86 -12.22 4.21
N GLN A 57 -2.80 -11.53 5.35
CA GLN A 57 -1.86 -11.84 6.42
C GLN A 57 -2.62 -11.93 7.75
N PRO A 58 -2.53 -13.05 8.49
CA PRO A 58 -3.08 -13.13 9.83
C PRO A 58 -2.42 -12.11 10.77
N GLN A 59 -3.18 -11.59 11.73
CA GLN A 59 -2.65 -10.71 12.78
C GLN A 59 -2.59 -11.45 14.11
N HIS A 60 -1.48 -11.30 14.82
CA HIS A 60 -1.27 -11.85 16.16
C HIS A 60 -0.89 -10.75 17.15
N TRP A 61 -1.70 -9.69 17.24
CA TRP A 61 -1.42 -8.52 18.09
C TRP A 61 -1.35 -8.83 19.58
N ASP A 62 -2.13 -9.82 20.02
CA ASP A 62 -2.17 -10.34 21.38
C ASP A 62 -0.82 -10.91 21.86
N SER A 63 0.04 -11.32 20.93
CA SER A 63 1.39 -11.80 21.24
C SER A 63 2.44 -10.70 21.39
N ILE A 64 2.12 -9.45 21.02
CA ILE A 64 3.07 -8.34 20.99
C ILE A 64 2.99 -7.57 22.31
N GLN A 65 3.89 -7.90 23.24
CA GLN A 65 3.97 -7.22 24.54
C GLN A 65 4.77 -5.91 24.46
N ASN A 66 5.85 -5.89 23.69
CA ASN A 66 6.77 -4.76 23.59
C ASN A 66 7.19 -4.55 22.13
N ALA A 67 7.75 -3.38 21.82
CA ALA A 67 8.14 -3.04 20.46
C ALA A 67 9.14 -4.03 19.85
N LYS A 68 10.09 -4.55 20.63
CA LYS A 68 11.08 -5.54 20.17
C LYS A 68 10.48 -6.88 19.74
N ASN A 69 9.24 -7.18 20.15
CA ASN A 69 8.52 -8.41 19.82
C ASN A 69 7.76 -8.31 18.47
N LEU A 70 7.79 -7.15 17.80
CA LEU A 70 7.19 -7.00 16.48
C LEU A 70 7.90 -7.86 15.45
N ASN A 71 7.11 -8.45 14.55
CA ASN A 71 7.57 -9.18 13.38
C ASN A 71 6.77 -8.72 12.16
N PHE A 72 7.39 -8.78 10.98
CA PHE A 72 6.75 -8.50 9.70
C PHE A 72 5.94 -9.70 9.18
N ASP A 73 6.23 -10.91 9.67
CA ASP A 73 5.49 -12.16 9.44
C ASP A 73 5.19 -12.44 7.95
N LEU A 74 6.09 -12.08 7.04
CA LEU A 74 5.84 -12.20 5.59
C LEU A 74 5.71 -13.67 5.14
N GLN A 75 6.02 -14.63 6.01
CA GLN A 75 5.87 -16.07 5.77
C GLN A 75 4.41 -16.54 5.83
N SER A 76 3.55 -15.79 6.50
CA SER A 76 2.12 -16.11 6.61
C SER A 76 1.26 -15.47 5.52
N VAL A 77 1.88 -14.65 4.66
CA VAL A 77 1.24 -13.98 3.53
C VAL A 77 0.64 -15.02 2.58
N ARG A 78 -0.63 -14.82 2.21
CA ARG A 78 -1.33 -15.62 1.20
C ARG A 78 -1.84 -14.70 0.10
N VAL A 79 -1.29 -14.83 -1.10
CA VAL A 79 -1.70 -14.02 -2.25
C VAL A 79 -3.07 -14.49 -2.75
N LEU A 80 -3.98 -13.56 -2.98
CA LEU A 80 -5.31 -13.87 -3.50
C LEU A 80 -5.21 -14.22 -4.99
N LYS A 81 -6.07 -15.13 -5.45
CA LYS A 81 -6.32 -15.27 -6.89
C LYS A 81 -6.90 -13.98 -7.43
N VAL A 82 -6.45 -13.60 -8.63
CA VAL A 82 -6.79 -12.31 -9.24
C VAL A 82 -8.28 -12.24 -9.57
N GLU A 83 -8.90 -13.38 -9.89
CA GLU A 83 -10.32 -13.54 -10.18
C GLU A 83 -11.20 -13.27 -8.95
N ASN A 84 -10.64 -13.36 -7.74
CA ASN A 84 -11.33 -13.07 -6.49
C ASN A 84 -11.26 -11.58 -6.12
N ILE A 85 -10.63 -10.73 -6.94
CA ILE A 85 -10.44 -9.30 -6.71
C ILE A 85 -11.41 -8.52 -7.61
N ARG A 86 -12.11 -7.52 -7.05
CA ARG A 86 -13.00 -6.63 -7.82
C ARG A 86 -12.22 -5.98 -8.97
N TRP A 87 -12.84 -5.89 -10.15
CA TRP A 87 -12.15 -5.50 -11.39
C TRP A 87 -11.43 -4.14 -11.30
N ASP A 88 -12.08 -3.13 -10.77
CA ASP A 88 -11.54 -1.77 -10.60
C ASP A 88 -10.31 -1.74 -9.68
N TYR A 89 -10.30 -2.54 -8.61
CA TYR A 89 -9.11 -2.73 -7.78
C TYR A 89 -8.01 -3.45 -8.56
N ARG A 90 -8.35 -4.56 -9.22
CA ARG A 90 -7.41 -5.36 -10.00
C ARG A 90 -6.64 -4.53 -11.04
N VAL A 91 -7.32 -3.59 -11.70
CA VAL A 91 -6.72 -2.76 -12.74
C VAL A 91 -6.00 -1.52 -12.20
N SER A 92 -6.24 -1.16 -10.93
CA SER A 92 -5.54 -0.07 -10.25
C SER A 92 -4.03 -0.32 -10.21
N LYS A 93 -3.24 0.76 -10.21
CA LYS A 93 -1.77 0.74 -10.16
C LYS A 93 -1.29 1.61 -9.01
N LYS A 94 -0.13 1.26 -8.45
CA LYS A 94 0.60 2.11 -7.52
C LYS A 94 1.71 2.83 -8.28
N MET A 95 2.18 3.97 -7.77
CA MET A 95 3.09 4.84 -8.53
C MET A 95 4.32 5.23 -7.72
N PHE A 96 5.47 5.18 -8.39
CA PHE A 96 6.67 5.89 -7.97
C PHE A 96 6.81 7.14 -8.84
N HIS A 97 6.93 8.29 -8.20
CA HIS A 97 7.12 9.59 -8.82
C HIS A 97 8.59 9.99 -8.74
N ARG A 98 9.09 10.68 -9.76
CA ARG A 98 10.27 11.53 -9.64
C ARG A 98 9.77 12.93 -9.28
N PRO A 99 9.97 13.39 -8.04
CA PRO A 99 9.36 14.64 -7.56
C PRO A 99 9.67 15.83 -8.46
N GLU A 100 10.89 15.87 -9.00
CA GLU A 100 11.33 16.95 -9.89
C GLU A 100 10.59 17.05 -11.20
N ARG A 101 9.82 16.03 -11.59
CA ARG A 101 9.17 15.99 -12.91
C ARG A 101 7.66 16.00 -12.82
N VAL A 102 7.12 16.17 -11.61
CA VAL A 102 5.70 16.19 -11.31
C VAL A 102 5.33 17.57 -10.77
N ILE A 103 4.37 18.23 -11.42
CA ILE A 103 3.91 19.58 -11.04
C ILE A 103 2.62 19.49 -10.22
N HIS A 104 1.65 18.74 -10.71
CA HIS A 104 0.30 18.71 -10.16
C HIS A 104 -0.21 17.28 -10.07
N PHE A 105 -0.57 16.84 -8.87
CA PHE A 105 -0.97 15.46 -8.60
C PHE A 105 -1.81 15.34 -7.33
N ASP A 106 -2.61 14.29 -7.21
CA ASP A 106 -3.20 13.85 -5.95
C ASP A 106 -2.72 12.44 -5.59
N MET A 107 -3.34 11.84 -4.57
CA MET A 107 -2.97 10.51 -4.06
C MET A 107 -2.98 9.42 -5.15
N HIS A 108 -3.89 9.52 -6.12
CA HIS A 108 -4.16 8.47 -7.10
C HIS A 108 -3.83 8.87 -8.54
N THR A 109 -3.67 10.16 -8.82
CA THR A 109 -3.61 10.71 -10.17
C THR A 109 -2.57 11.81 -10.27
N VAL A 110 -1.74 11.75 -11.31
CA VAL A 110 -0.95 12.90 -11.73
C VAL A 110 -1.67 13.64 -12.84
N TYR A 111 -1.94 14.92 -12.61
CA TYR A 111 -2.64 15.80 -13.54
C TYR A 111 -1.69 16.48 -14.53
N ARG A 112 -0.46 16.78 -14.09
CA ARG A 112 0.53 17.48 -14.92
C ARG A 112 1.96 17.13 -14.52
N ASN A 113 2.77 16.79 -15.52
CA ASN A 113 4.21 16.64 -15.39
C ASN A 113 4.94 17.89 -15.87
N GLU A 114 6.22 18.01 -15.51
CA GLU A 114 7.09 19.03 -16.08
C GLU A 114 7.30 18.81 -17.57
N LEU A 115 7.54 19.91 -18.27
CA LEU A 115 8.01 19.89 -19.64
C LEU A 115 9.41 19.28 -19.67
N GLY A 116 9.68 18.48 -20.69
CA GLY A 116 11.00 17.96 -20.98
C GLY A 116 11.89 19.06 -21.56
N ASN A 117 13.13 18.68 -21.88
CA ASN A 117 14.14 19.60 -22.39
C ASN A 117 13.78 20.22 -23.75
N ASP A 118 12.81 19.66 -24.46
CA ASP A 118 12.32 20.19 -25.73
C ASP A 118 11.23 21.26 -25.55
N GLU A 119 10.80 21.55 -24.31
CA GLU A 119 9.73 22.49 -23.91
C GLU A 119 8.35 22.24 -24.56
N GLU A 120 8.25 21.28 -25.47
CA GLU A 120 7.03 20.94 -26.19
C GLU A 120 6.35 19.69 -25.59
N ASN A 121 7.12 18.76 -25.01
CA ASN A 121 6.58 17.49 -24.51
C ASN A 121 6.74 17.36 -23.00
N GLN A 122 5.66 16.95 -22.31
CA GLN A 122 5.76 16.62 -20.89
C GLN A 122 6.53 15.32 -20.66
N HIS A 123 7.21 15.24 -19.51
CA HIS A 123 7.74 13.98 -19.02
C HIS A 123 6.66 12.91 -18.94
N THR A 124 7.04 11.67 -19.25
CA THR A 124 6.08 10.59 -19.49
C THR A 124 5.83 9.71 -18.26
N THR A 125 4.75 8.95 -18.31
CA THR A 125 4.50 7.87 -17.37
C THR A 125 4.87 6.55 -18.02
N ILE A 126 5.69 5.75 -17.33
CA ILE A 126 6.08 4.42 -17.79
C ILE A 126 5.28 3.38 -17.03
N GLU A 127 4.61 2.49 -17.76
CA GLU A 127 3.89 1.37 -17.19
C GLU A 127 4.79 0.14 -17.15
N MET A 128 5.07 -0.34 -15.94
CA MET A 128 5.97 -1.46 -15.65
C MET A 128 5.20 -2.79 -15.73
N PHE A 129 4.54 -3.03 -16.86
CA PHE A 129 3.59 -4.14 -17.03
C PHE A 129 4.18 -5.53 -16.79
N ASP A 130 5.49 -5.71 -17.03
CA ASP A 130 6.16 -7.00 -17.05
C ASP A 130 7.44 -7.02 -16.20
N ASN A 131 7.44 -6.26 -15.09
CA ASN A 131 8.53 -6.36 -14.13
C ASN A 131 8.09 -7.22 -12.94
N PRO A 132 8.14 -8.57 -13.03
CA PRO A 132 7.77 -9.46 -11.91
C PRO A 132 8.62 -9.18 -10.67
N ASP A 133 9.73 -8.49 -10.87
CA ASP A 133 10.74 -8.15 -9.89
C ASP A 133 10.50 -6.79 -9.21
N LEU A 134 9.42 -6.06 -9.52
CA LEU A 134 9.07 -4.83 -8.82
C LEU A 134 7.54 -4.67 -8.73
N TYR A 135 6.99 -4.79 -7.53
CA TYR A 135 5.55 -4.68 -7.27
C TYR A 135 5.26 -4.16 -5.87
N PHE A 136 4.03 -3.73 -5.62
CA PHE A 136 3.54 -3.48 -4.26
C PHE A 136 2.80 -4.70 -3.72
N LEU A 137 3.23 -5.22 -2.59
CA LEU A 137 2.47 -6.20 -1.83
C LEU A 137 1.52 -5.46 -0.90
N HIS A 138 0.22 -5.55 -1.17
CA HIS A 138 -0.81 -5.03 -0.28
C HIS A 138 -1.10 -6.08 0.80
N LEU A 139 -0.62 -5.82 2.00
CA LEU A 139 -0.67 -6.68 3.18
C LEU A 139 -2.01 -6.50 3.88
N ARG A 140 -3.08 -7.01 3.26
CA ARG A 140 -4.38 -6.90 3.90
C ARG A 140 -4.45 -7.85 5.10
N ARG A 141 -4.67 -7.27 6.27
CA ARG A 141 -4.56 -7.98 7.53
C ARG A 141 -5.93 -8.51 7.99
N PHE A 142 -6.52 -9.42 7.22
CA PHE A 142 -7.87 -9.93 7.47
C PHE A 142 -7.86 -11.17 8.38
N GLU A 143 -8.68 -11.19 9.44
CA GLU A 143 -8.97 -12.42 10.18
C GLU A 143 -10.01 -13.25 9.42
N ARG A 144 -9.64 -14.48 9.02
CA ARG A 144 -10.43 -15.39 8.15
C ARG A 144 -11.85 -15.72 8.66
N HIS A 145 -12.20 -15.41 9.91
CA HIS A 145 -13.35 -15.97 10.62
C HIS A 145 -14.44 -14.95 11.04
N LEU A 146 -14.66 -13.89 10.26
CA LEU A 146 -15.63 -12.85 10.63
C LEU A 146 -17.06 -13.06 10.07
N LEU A 147 -17.55 -14.32 10.03
CA LEU A 147 -18.95 -14.72 9.78
C LEU A 147 -19.35 -14.97 8.30
N HIS A 148 -18.85 -16.07 7.73
CA HIS A 148 -19.23 -16.67 6.43
C HIS A 148 -18.96 -15.85 5.14
N PRO A 149 -17.74 -15.98 4.57
CA PRO A 149 -17.45 -15.54 3.21
C PRO A 149 -17.66 -16.67 2.18
N LEU A 150 -17.81 -16.30 0.91
CA LEU A 150 -17.50 -17.17 -0.23
C LEU A 150 -16.06 -17.73 -0.08
N PRO A 151 -15.73 -18.91 -0.60
CA PRO A 151 -14.38 -19.45 -0.50
C PRO A 151 -13.39 -18.51 -1.19
N VAL A 152 -12.57 -17.82 -0.40
CA VAL A 152 -11.43 -17.05 -0.90
C VAL A 152 -10.41 -18.05 -1.45
N GLU A 153 -10.10 -17.92 -2.73
CA GLU A 153 -9.09 -18.73 -3.38
C GLU A 153 -7.74 -18.00 -3.35
N TYR A 154 -6.70 -18.76 -3.04
CA TYR A 154 -5.34 -18.26 -2.99
C TYR A 154 -4.55 -18.73 -4.21
N ASN A 155 -3.61 -17.89 -4.63
CA ASN A 155 -2.64 -18.24 -5.66
C ASN A 155 -1.54 -19.12 -5.04
N ASN A 156 -1.69 -20.44 -5.16
CA ASN A 156 -0.72 -21.40 -4.65
C ASN A 156 0.60 -21.46 -5.44
N ASN A 157 0.66 -20.77 -6.60
CA ASN A 157 1.86 -20.75 -7.45
C ASN A 157 2.75 -19.53 -7.17
N PHE A 158 2.38 -18.68 -6.22
CA PHE A 158 3.18 -17.51 -5.87
C PHE A 158 4.51 -17.93 -5.23
N ASN A 159 5.63 -17.47 -5.77
CA ASN A 159 6.95 -17.78 -5.24
C ASN A 159 7.26 -16.90 -4.02
N HIS A 160 7.17 -17.50 -2.82
CA HIS A 160 7.43 -16.80 -1.56
C HIS A 160 8.92 -16.55 -1.25
N SER A 161 9.86 -17.09 -2.03
CA SER A 161 11.30 -16.99 -1.72
C SER A 161 11.79 -15.55 -1.60
N LEU A 162 11.31 -14.65 -2.46
CA LEU A 162 11.66 -13.23 -2.40
C LEU A 162 11.14 -12.58 -1.11
N LEU A 163 9.89 -12.87 -0.72
CA LEU A 163 9.32 -12.38 0.53
C LEU A 163 10.10 -12.91 1.74
N MET A 164 10.61 -14.15 1.69
CA MET A 164 11.40 -14.74 2.78
C MET A 164 12.74 -14.06 2.96
N ARG A 165 13.46 -13.83 1.86
CA ARG A 165 14.71 -13.06 1.89
C ARG A 165 14.45 -11.63 2.38
N MET A 166 13.34 -11.02 1.98
CA MET A 166 12.95 -9.69 2.44
C MET A 166 12.62 -9.68 3.94
N ASN A 167 11.87 -10.67 4.43
CA ASN A 167 11.54 -10.82 5.84
C ASN A 167 12.79 -10.89 6.72
N THR A 168 13.76 -11.75 6.34
CA THR A 168 15.03 -11.87 7.04
C THR A 168 15.80 -10.54 7.06
N LYS A 169 15.90 -9.85 5.92
CA LYS A 169 16.59 -8.56 5.83
C LYS A 169 15.91 -7.49 6.68
N MET A 170 14.57 -7.41 6.63
CA MET A 170 13.79 -6.44 7.40
C MET A 170 13.90 -6.70 8.90
N LEU A 171 13.83 -7.96 9.33
CA LEU A 171 14.02 -8.34 10.73
C LEU A 171 15.42 -8.03 11.23
N ASP A 172 16.47 -8.39 10.49
CA ASP A 172 17.85 -8.05 10.85
C ASP A 172 18.05 -6.54 11.04
N GLN A 173 17.51 -5.73 10.12
CA GLN A 173 17.57 -4.27 10.22
C GLN A 173 16.74 -3.73 11.39
N PHE A 174 15.57 -4.31 11.64
CA PHE A 174 14.71 -3.92 12.76
C PHE A 174 15.36 -4.22 14.10
N THR A 175 15.83 -5.46 14.31
CA THR A 175 16.53 -5.86 15.54
C THR A 175 17.72 -4.96 15.82
N LYS A 176 18.59 -4.71 14.83
CA LYS A 176 19.75 -3.81 14.99
C LYS A 176 19.39 -2.39 15.40
N ARG A 177 18.22 -1.88 15.00
CA ARG A 177 17.79 -0.51 15.31
C ARG A 177 17.06 -0.39 16.63
N ILE A 178 16.37 -1.45 17.05
CA ILE A 178 15.56 -1.43 18.26
C ILE A 178 16.30 -1.96 19.48
N GLU A 179 17.26 -2.86 19.30
CA GLU A 179 18.01 -3.47 20.39
C GLU A 179 18.72 -2.41 21.25
N GLY A 180 18.58 -2.54 22.58
CA GLY A 180 19.17 -1.61 23.55
C GLY A 180 18.49 -0.24 23.66
N THR A 181 17.39 0.01 22.94
CA THR A 181 16.63 1.27 23.06
C THR A 181 15.59 1.18 24.18
N GLU A 182 15.28 2.32 24.82
CA GLU A 182 14.18 2.40 25.80
C GLU A 182 12.83 2.02 25.16
N PHE A 183 12.62 2.40 23.90
CA PHE A 183 11.44 2.05 23.13
C PHE A 183 11.26 0.53 22.96
N ALA A 184 12.34 -0.24 22.91
CA ALA A 184 12.32 -1.70 22.79
C ALA A 184 11.55 -2.37 23.93
N GLU A 185 11.71 -1.83 25.13
CA GLU A 185 11.13 -2.33 26.38
C GLU A 185 9.79 -1.67 26.69
N TYR A 186 9.35 -0.69 25.88
CA TYR A 186 8.07 -0.04 26.09
C TYR A 186 6.91 -1.04 25.94
N SER A 187 6.08 -1.14 26.98
CA SER A 187 4.92 -2.02 26.99
C SER A 187 3.84 -1.47 26.08
N PHE A 188 3.36 -2.28 25.13
CA PHE A 188 2.23 -1.96 24.26
C PHE A 188 0.88 -2.30 24.87
N ASN A 189 0.82 -2.82 26.10
CA ASN A 189 -0.47 -2.98 26.78
C ASN A 189 -0.97 -1.65 27.36
N PRO A 190 -2.28 -1.34 27.25
CA PRO A 190 -3.35 -2.17 26.67
C PRO A 190 -3.54 -2.01 25.16
N TRP A 191 -2.82 -1.10 24.50
CA TRP A 191 -2.98 -0.77 23.07
C TRP A 191 -2.97 -2.00 22.16
N ALA A 192 -2.09 -2.98 22.40
CA ALA A 192 -2.04 -4.21 21.60
C ALA A 192 -3.35 -5.02 21.66
N MET A 193 -4.01 -5.08 22.84
CA MET A 193 -5.31 -5.73 23.01
C MET A 193 -6.42 -4.96 22.31
N GLU A 194 -6.40 -3.62 22.43
CA GLU A 194 -7.40 -2.73 21.83
C GLU A 194 -7.26 -2.63 20.31
N ALA A 195 -6.03 -2.70 19.80
CA ALA A 195 -5.72 -2.68 18.37
C ALA A 195 -6.35 -3.88 17.66
N ARG A 196 -6.38 -5.05 18.29
CA ARG A 196 -7.06 -6.23 17.73
C ARG A 196 -8.55 -5.98 17.50
N GLN A 197 -9.26 -5.46 18.50
CA GLN A 197 -10.68 -5.18 18.39
C GLN A 197 -10.94 -4.05 17.38
N THR A 198 -10.13 -2.99 17.43
CA THR A 198 -10.19 -1.88 16.46
C THR A 198 -10.02 -2.37 15.03
N MET A 199 -9.00 -3.21 14.77
CA MET A 199 -8.76 -3.77 13.44
C MET A 199 -9.91 -4.67 13.00
N ARG A 200 -10.45 -5.51 13.90
CA ARG A 200 -11.62 -6.33 13.61
C ARG A 200 -12.83 -5.48 13.19
N ASP A 201 -13.11 -4.41 13.92
CA ASP A 201 -14.24 -3.50 13.64
C ASP A 201 -14.05 -2.76 12.31
N LEU A 202 -12.84 -2.25 12.05
CA LEU A 202 -12.48 -1.63 10.77
C LEU A 202 -12.65 -2.60 9.60
N GLU A 203 -12.23 -3.86 9.76
CA GLU A 203 -12.37 -4.87 8.71
C GLU A 203 -13.82 -5.28 8.48
N GLN A 204 -14.64 -5.37 9.54
CA GLN A 204 -16.07 -5.63 9.42
C GLN A 204 -16.79 -4.49 8.69
N CYS A 205 -16.54 -3.24 9.09
CA CYS A 205 -17.08 -2.06 8.43
C CYS A 205 -16.73 -2.03 6.93
N ARG A 206 -15.44 -2.24 6.61
CA ARG A 206 -15.00 -2.27 5.21
C ARG A 206 -15.65 -3.41 4.44
N ARG A 207 -15.82 -4.60 5.04
CA ARG A 207 -16.54 -5.71 4.41
C ARG A 207 -17.97 -5.33 4.06
N GLU A 208 -18.71 -4.70 4.98
CA GLU A 208 -20.08 -4.25 4.72
C GLU A 208 -20.10 -3.23 3.56
N ALA A 209 -19.12 -2.33 3.50
CA ALA A 209 -18.92 -1.39 2.40
C ALA A 209 -18.44 -2.04 1.06
N PHE A 210 -17.84 -3.24 1.10
CA PHE A 210 -17.50 -4.02 -0.10
C PHE A 210 -18.66 -4.91 -0.57
N GLY A 211 -19.57 -5.28 0.34
CA GLY A 211 -20.78 -6.07 0.07
C GLY A 211 -21.96 -5.23 -0.42
N THR A 212 -21.91 -3.91 -0.27
CA THR A 212 -22.87 -2.97 -0.84
C THR A 212 -22.49 -2.59 -2.28
N ILE A 213 -23.51 -2.47 -3.14
CA ILE A 213 -23.35 -1.83 -4.45
C ILE A 213 -23.04 -0.36 -4.14
N LEU A 214 -21.84 0.09 -4.50
CA LEU A 214 -21.50 1.50 -4.44
C LEU A 214 -22.38 2.24 -5.46
N ASP A 215 -23.25 3.11 -4.98
CA ASP A 215 -23.98 4.06 -5.80
C ASP A 215 -23.48 5.49 -5.48
N ASP A 216 -24.04 6.49 -6.16
CA ASP A 216 -23.65 7.89 -5.96
C ASP A 216 -23.89 8.40 -4.51
N GLN A 217 -24.67 7.64 -3.71
CA GLN A 217 -25.03 7.95 -2.32
C GLN A 217 -24.13 7.21 -1.31
N ASN A 218 -23.63 6.02 -1.64
CA ASN A 218 -22.70 5.21 -0.84
C ASN A 218 -21.28 5.28 -1.40
N GLN A 219 -20.68 6.47 -1.33
CA GLN A 219 -19.32 6.71 -1.81
C GLN A 219 -18.26 5.98 -0.98
N ILE A 220 -17.12 5.74 -1.62
CA ILE A 220 -15.88 5.10 -1.13
C ILE A 220 -15.43 5.58 0.27
N CYS A 221 -15.83 6.78 0.70
CA CYS A 221 -15.51 7.35 2.01
C CYS A 221 -15.95 6.49 3.21
N GLN A 222 -16.93 5.60 3.07
CA GLN A 222 -17.32 4.63 4.12
C GLN A 222 -16.23 3.58 4.41
N GLN A 223 -15.23 3.41 3.54
CA GLN A 223 -14.14 2.43 3.73
C GLN A 223 -12.94 3.00 4.51
N SER A 224 -12.93 4.31 4.75
CA SER A 224 -11.91 4.98 5.56
C SER A 224 -12.15 4.70 7.05
N SER A 225 -11.09 4.80 7.87
CA SER A 225 -11.23 4.70 9.32
C SER A 225 -12.20 5.73 9.89
N ALA A 226 -12.32 6.90 9.27
CA ALA A 226 -13.30 7.93 9.62
C ALA A 226 -14.73 7.51 9.28
N GLY A 227 -14.94 6.82 8.15
CA GLY A 227 -16.26 6.27 7.77
C GLY A 227 -16.71 5.12 8.68
N CYS A 228 -15.75 4.40 9.26
CA CYS A 228 -15.98 3.25 10.14
C CYS A 228 -16.02 3.60 11.64
N GLU A 229 -15.86 4.86 12.02
CA GLU A 229 -15.73 5.28 13.41
C GLU A 229 -16.89 4.83 14.29
N GLY A 230 -18.13 4.92 13.77
CA GLY A 230 -19.32 4.50 14.51
C GLY A 230 -19.38 3.00 14.82
N MET A 231 -18.54 2.19 14.17
CA MET A 231 -18.43 0.75 14.41
C MET A 231 -17.25 0.38 15.30
N LEU A 232 -16.39 1.35 15.67
CA LEU A 232 -15.25 1.09 16.55
C LEU A 232 -15.75 0.91 17.99
N THR A 233 -15.65 -0.32 18.48
CA THR A 233 -16.15 -0.73 19.81
C THR A 233 -15.07 -0.75 20.88
N ALA A 234 -13.80 -0.67 20.49
CA ALA A 234 -12.72 -0.44 21.44
C ALA A 234 -12.96 0.91 22.12
N GLY A 235 -13.13 0.92 23.44
CA GLY A 235 -13.47 2.11 24.25
C GLY A 235 -12.38 3.19 24.32
N VAL A 236 -11.55 3.29 23.29
CA VAL A 236 -10.48 4.27 23.11
C VAL A 236 -11.08 5.52 22.48
N ASN A 237 -10.94 6.66 23.17
CA ASN A 237 -11.28 7.94 22.58
C ASN A 237 -10.28 8.28 21.47
N PHE A 238 -10.66 8.06 20.21
CA PHE A 238 -9.88 8.56 19.09
C PHE A 238 -9.86 10.08 19.12
N ILE A 239 -8.66 10.66 19.27
CA ILE A 239 -8.50 12.11 19.14
C ILE A 239 -8.48 12.42 17.65
N LYS A 240 -9.61 12.92 17.13
CA LYS A 240 -9.63 13.51 15.79
C LYS A 240 -8.79 14.77 15.81
N THR A 241 -7.65 14.70 15.12
CA THR A 241 -6.94 15.93 14.78
C THR A 241 -7.80 16.75 13.83
N THR A 242 -7.78 18.07 14.00
CA THR A 242 -8.51 19.00 13.12
C THR A 242 -8.08 18.72 11.68
N GLN A 243 -9.05 18.51 10.78
CA GLN A 243 -8.74 18.28 9.38
C GLN A 243 -8.03 19.52 8.83
N THR A 244 -6.72 19.42 8.60
CA THR A 244 -5.88 20.52 8.13
C THR A 244 -6.01 20.76 6.62
N TRP A 245 -6.82 19.95 5.93
CA TRP A 245 -6.96 20.00 4.47
C TRP A 245 -8.44 20.06 4.07
N THR A 246 -8.86 21.17 3.48
CA THR A 246 -10.17 21.28 2.82
C THR A 246 -10.08 20.58 1.46
N ASN A 247 -11.01 19.66 1.19
CA ASN A 247 -11.03 18.92 -0.07
C ASN A 247 -11.49 19.85 -1.21
N VAL A 248 -10.54 20.32 -2.01
CA VAL A 248 -10.79 21.33 -3.05
C VAL A 248 -11.23 20.71 -4.40
N ALA A 249 -11.19 19.38 -4.55
CA ALA A 249 -11.33 18.75 -5.86
C ALA A 249 -12.09 17.40 -5.81
N HIS A 250 -13.37 17.41 -5.43
CA HIS A 250 -14.25 16.27 -5.71
C HIS A 250 -14.74 16.31 -7.16
N LYS A 251 -13.89 15.90 -8.11
CA LYS A 251 -14.28 15.36 -9.42
C LYS A 251 -13.19 14.39 -9.92
N ALA A 252 -12.98 13.29 -9.20
CA ALA A 252 -12.11 12.22 -9.68
C ALA A 252 -12.85 11.47 -10.81
N LEU A 253 -12.48 11.73 -12.07
CA LEU A 253 -12.71 10.78 -13.14
C LEU A 253 -11.62 9.71 -12.98
N PHE A 254 -12.03 8.49 -12.61
CA PHE A 254 -11.10 7.38 -12.51
C PHE A 254 -10.40 7.18 -13.86
N ASN A 255 -9.06 7.09 -13.84
CA ASN A 255 -8.32 6.64 -15.00
C ASN A 255 -8.86 5.27 -15.42
N SER A 256 -9.30 5.13 -16.66
CA SER A 256 -9.75 3.85 -17.19
C SER A 256 -8.53 2.98 -17.46
N TYR A 257 -8.33 1.94 -16.66
CA TYR A 257 -7.24 0.99 -16.83
C TYR A 257 -7.73 -0.22 -17.65
N VAL A 258 -6.96 -0.61 -18.66
CA VAL A 258 -7.27 -1.80 -19.49
C VAL A 258 -6.49 -2.99 -18.95
N GLU A 259 -7.17 -4.10 -18.74
CA GLU A 259 -6.57 -5.35 -18.28
C GLU A 259 -5.83 -6.04 -19.44
N LYS A 260 -4.55 -6.36 -19.24
CA LYS A 260 -3.80 -7.27 -20.09
C LYS A 260 -3.51 -8.54 -19.29
N ALA A 261 -3.59 -9.71 -19.93
CA ALA A 261 -3.30 -10.98 -19.27
C ALA A 261 -1.87 -10.96 -18.71
N LYS A 262 -1.73 -11.10 -17.39
CA LYS A 262 -0.43 -11.09 -16.71
C LYS A 262 0.17 -12.49 -16.72
N SER A 263 1.40 -12.63 -17.19
CA SER A 263 2.22 -13.83 -17.00
C SER A 263 3.30 -13.53 -15.96
N PHE A 264 3.18 -14.10 -14.76
CA PHE A 264 4.27 -14.07 -13.80
C PHE A 264 5.31 -15.12 -14.20
N SER A 265 6.53 -14.67 -14.48
CA SER A 265 7.65 -15.53 -14.86
C SER A 265 8.10 -16.39 -13.67
N LEU A 266 8.12 -17.71 -13.88
CA LEU A 266 8.79 -18.69 -13.02
C LEU A 266 10.23 -18.89 -13.51
N PHE A 267 11.11 -17.90 -13.36
CA PHE A 267 12.54 -18.09 -13.59
C PHE A 267 13.34 -17.21 -12.63
#